data_AF-A0A3C1ZF43-F1
#
_entry.id   AF-A0A3C1ZF43-F1
#
_cell.length_a   1.000
_cell.length_b   1.000
_cell.length_c   1.000
_cell.angle_alpha   90.00
_cell.angle_beta   90.00
_cell.angle_gamma   90.00
#
_symmetry.space_group_name_H-M   'P 1'
#
loop_
_entity.id
_entity.type
_entity.pdbx_description
1 polymer ?
#
loop_
_entity_poly.entity_id
_entity_poly.type
_entity_poly.pdbx_seq_one_letter_code
_entity_poly.pdbx_strand_id
1 'polypeptide(L)'
;EEADEHFARLSSWGQRFLRLLVTWEAVEHEGPDTYDYAYLDYLEALAEKAAHWGVNLFIDPHQDVWSRWSGGDGAPQWTLEAVGFEARNFHAS
;
A
#
# COMPACT_ATOMS: atom_id res chain seq x y z
N GLU A 1 8.27 1.81 -16.09
CA GLU A 1 8.30 0.91 -17.26
C GLU A 1 7.56 -0.40 -16.98
N GLU A 2 7.83 -1.11 -15.88
CA GLU A 2 7.16 -2.38 -15.55
C GLU A 2 5.63 -2.27 -15.39
N ALA A 3 5.13 -1.18 -14.79
CA ALA A 3 3.69 -0.97 -14.63
C ALA A 3 2.93 -0.93 -15.97
N ASP A 4 3.50 -0.28 -17.00
CA ASP A 4 2.89 -0.23 -18.33
C ASP A 4 2.84 -1.61 -18.98
N GLU A 5 3.91 -2.40 -18.85
CA GLU A 5 3.93 -3.79 -19.33
C GLU A 5 2.86 -4.64 -18.64
N HIS A 6 2.75 -4.54 -17.31
CA HIS A 6 1.77 -5.30 -16.54
C HIS A 6 0.33 -4.93 -16.88
N PHE A 7 0.02 -3.63 -16.98
CA PHE A 7 -1.32 -3.18 -17.34
C PHE A 7 -1.67 -3.52 -18.80
N ALA A 8 -0.73 -3.40 -19.73
CA ALA A 8 -0.92 -3.85 -21.11
C ALA A 8 -1.26 -5.35 -21.18
N ARG A 9 -0.53 -6.18 -20.43
CA ARG A 9 -0.76 -7.63 -20.35
C ARG A 9 -2.11 -7.97 -19.73
N LEU A 10 -2.46 -7.35 -18.60
CA LEU A 10 -3.76 -7.56 -17.97
C LEU A 10 -4.91 -7.12 -18.90
N SER A 11 -4.73 -5.99 -19.59
CA SER A 11 -5.72 -5.47 -20.52
C SER A 11 -5.89 -6.37 -21.75
N SER A 12 -4.81 -6.96 -22.27
CA SER A 12 -4.88 -7.92 -23.39
C SER A 12 -5.58 -9.23 -23.02
N TRP A 13 -5.57 -9.61 -21.74
CA TRP A 13 -6.34 -10.74 -21.20
C TRP A 13 -7.81 -10.39 -20.89
N GLY A 14 -8.22 -9.14 -21.10
CA GLY A 14 -9.59 -8.68 -20.83
C GLY A 14 -9.84 -8.26 -19.38
N GLN A 15 -8.81 -8.18 -18.53
CA GLN A 15 -8.95 -7.62 -17.19
C GLN A 15 -9.19 -6.10 -17.28
N ARG A 16 -10.20 -5.60 -16.55
CA ARG A 16 -10.60 -4.18 -16.56
C ARG A 16 -10.73 -3.57 -15.16
N PHE A 17 -10.50 -4.37 -14.12
CA PHE A 17 -10.64 -3.97 -12.74
C PHE A 17 -9.52 -4.60 -11.91
N LEU A 18 -8.89 -3.83 -11.03
CA LEU A 18 -7.82 -4.30 -10.17
C LEU A 18 -7.98 -3.74 -8.75
N ARG A 19 -7.90 -4.62 -7.76
CA ARG A 19 -7.80 -4.25 -6.34
C ARG A 19 -6.34 -3.91 -6.05
N LEU A 20 -6.06 -2.63 -5.82
CA LEU A 20 -4.71 -2.14 -5.54
C LEU A 20 -4.52 -2.01 -4.03
N LEU A 21 -3.66 -2.87 -3.50
CA LEU A 21 -3.34 -2.91 -2.07
C LEU A 21 -2.46 -1.70 -1.73
N VAL A 22 -2.91 -0.92 -0.76
CA VAL A 22 -2.20 0.24 -0.21
C VAL A 22 -2.23 0.11 1.31
N THR A 23 -1.08 -0.07 1.94
CA THR A 23 -1.02 -0.17 3.40
C THR A 23 -0.97 1.21 4.03
N TRP A 24 -1.51 1.35 5.25
CA TRP A 24 -1.40 2.59 6.01
C TRP A 24 0.07 2.95 6.29
N GLU A 25 0.91 1.94 6.56
CA GLU A 25 2.34 2.11 6.77
C GLU A 25 3.00 2.79 5.58
N ALA A 26 2.66 2.43 4.33
CA ALA A 26 3.25 3.08 3.16
C ALA A 26 2.85 4.57 3.05
N VAL A 27 1.66 4.94 3.55
CA VAL A 27 1.13 6.31 3.48
C VAL A 27 1.66 7.20 4.61
N GLU A 28 1.87 6.65 5.81
CA GLU A 28 2.06 7.44 7.03
C GLU A 28 3.03 6.75 8.01
N HIS A 29 4.22 6.34 7.54
CA HIS A 29 5.17 5.58 8.35
C HIS A 29 5.89 6.42 9.42
N GLU A 30 6.13 7.72 9.18
CA GLU A 30 6.95 8.55 10.07
C GLU A 30 6.24 8.90 11.40
N GLY A 31 4.91 8.95 11.39
CA GLY A 31 4.12 9.33 12.55
C GLY A 31 2.77 9.91 12.17
N PRO A 32 1.87 10.14 13.15
CA PRO A 32 0.56 10.71 12.88
C PRO A 32 0.68 12.08 12.20
N ASP A 33 -0.19 12.30 11.22
CA ASP A 33 -0.29 13.47 10.33
C ASP A 33 0.97 13.76 9.49
N THR A 34 1.87 12.78 9.34
CA THR A 34 3.11 12.90 8.54
C THR A 34 3.07 11.93 7.37
N TYR A 35 2.55 12.42 6.24
CA TYR A 35 2.32 11.62 5.04
C TYR A 35 3.56 11.53 4.13
N ASP A 36 3.78 10.35 3.57
CA ASP A 36 4.76 10.14 2.50
C ASP A 36 4.16 10.61 1.16
N TYR A 37 4.34 11.90 0.86
CA TYR A 37 3.89 12.48 -0.41
C TYR A 37 4.60 11.88 -1.63
N ALA A 38 5.84 11.39 -1.50
CA ALA A 38 6.51 10.74 -2.61
C ALA A 38 5.84 9.41 -2.97
N TYR A 39 5.37 8.67 -1.96
CA TYR A 39 4.55 7.47 -2.18
C TYR A 39 3.18 7.80 -2.76
N LEU A 40 2.53 8.88 -2.33
CA LEU A 40 1.25 9.33 -2.89
C LEU A 40 1.39 9.75 -4.38
N ASP A 41 2.44 10.49 -4.73
CA ASP A 41 2.76 10.86 -6.12
C ASP A 41 3.00 9.59 -6.98
N TYR A 42 3.66 8.57 -6.42
CA TYR A 42 3.83 7.28 -7.07
C TYR A 42 2.48 6.57 -7.32
N LEU A 43 1.57 6.57 -6.35
CA LEU A 43 0.23 5.98 -6.51
C LEU A 43 -0.60 6.71 -7.57
N GLU A 44 -0.51 8.04 -7.63
CA GLU A 44 -1.16 8.84 -8.67
C GLU A 44 -0.63 8.45 -10.06
N ALA A 45 0.69 8.43 -10.25
CA ALA A 45 1.30 8.02 -11.51
C ALA A 45 0.93 6.57 -11.92
N LEU A 46 0.77 5.67 -10.95
CA LEU A 46 0.31 4.31 -11.20
C LEU A 46 -1.16 4.27 -11.63
N ALA A 47 -2.02 5.09 -11.01
CA ALA A 47 -3.43 5.22 -11.37
C ALA A 47 -3.62 5.80 -12.78
N GLU A 48 -2.82 6.80 -13.18
CA GLU A 48 -2.81 7.33 -14.54
C GLU A 48 -2.46 6.27 -15.57
N LYS A 49 -1.45 5.43 -15.28
CA LYS A 49 -1.07 4.30 -16.14
C LYS A 49 -2.18 3.25 -16.24
N ALA A 50 -2.82 2.90 -15.13
CA ALA A 50 -3.95 1.97 -15.15
C ALA A 50 -5.10 2.51 -16.03
N ALA A 51 -5.40 3.80 -15.89
CA ALA A 51 -6.41 4.47 -16.70
C ALA A 51 -6.06 4.48 -18.19
N HIS A 52 -4.79 4.73 -18.55
CA HIS A 52 -4.31 4.66 -19.93
C HIS A 52 -4.60 3.30 -20.59
N TRP A 53 -4.49 2.21 -19.84
CA TRP A 53 -4.75 0.85 -20.32
C TRP A 53 -6.20 0.36 -20.11
N GLY A 54 -7.10 1.24 -19.66
CA GLY A 54 -8.52 0.92 -19.44
C GLY A 54 -8.77 -0.01 -18.24
N VAL A 55 -7.90 0.04 -17.23
CA VAL A 55 -8.03 -0.73 -15.99
C VAL A 55 -8.48 0.20 -14.87
N ASN A 56 -9.65 -0.07 -14.30
CA ASN A 56 -10.16 0.64 -13.13
C ASN A 56 -9.49 0.10 -11.86
N LEU A 57 -9.17 0.99 -10.93
CA LEU A 57 -8.57 0.62 -9.65
C LEU A 57 -9.58 0.77 -8.51
N PHE A 58 -9.57 -0.18 -7.60
CA PHE A 58 -10.12 -0.03 -6.25
C PHE A 58 -8.95 0.06 -5.27
N ILE A 59 -8.80 1.22 -4.65
CA ILE A 59 -7.80 1.45 -3.61
C ILE A 59 -8.26 0.72 -2.36
N ASP A 60 -7.45 -0.24 -1.93
CA ASP A 60 -7.72 -1.11 -0.78
C ASP A 60 -6.74 -0.76 0.34
N PRO A 61 -7.20 -0.08 1.41
CA PRO A 61 -6.44 0.11 2.65
C PRO A 61 -6.16 -1.25 3.30
N HIS A 62 -5.09 -1.90 2.87
CA HIS A 62 -4.83 -3.30 3.14
C HIS A 62 -4.21 -3.50 4.52
N GLN A 63 -4.58 -4.62 5.16
CA GLN A 63 -3.90 -5.13 6.34
C GLN A 63 -4.15 -6.63 6.47
N ASP A 64 -3.16 -7.32 7.01
CA ASP A 64 -3.27 -8.65 7.58
C ASP A 64 -2.59 -8.63 8.96
N VAL A 65 -3.24 -9.14 10.00
CA VAL A 65 -2.66 -9.19 11.37
C VAL A 65 -2.09 -7.84 11.83
N TRP A 66 -2.77 -6.74 11.50
CA TRP A 66 -2.48 -5.36 11.90
C TRP A 66 -1.20 -4.72 11.33
N SER A 67 -0.03 -5.31 11.50
CA SER A 67 1.25 -4.65 11.19
C SER A 67 2.35 -5.69 10.96
N ARG A 68 3.41 -5.31 10.23
CA ARG A 68 4.64 -6.14 10.13
C ARG A 68 5.31 -6.40 11.47
N TRP A 69 5.04 -5.56 12.46
CA TRP A 69 5.52 -5.72 13.82
C TRP A 69 4.73 -6.77 14.61
N SER A 70 3.53 -7.16 14.15
CA SER A 70 2.73 -8.24 14.72
C SER A 70 2.66 -9.48 13.82
N GLY A 71 3.58 -9.58 12.84
CA GLY A 71 3.70 -10.71 11.92
C GLY A 71 2.83 -10.63 10.65
N GLY A 72 2.31 -9.45 10.30
CA GLY A 72 1.51 -9.24 9.09
C GLY A 72 1.87 -7.96 8.33
N ASP A 73 0.87 -7.16 7.93
CA ASP A 73 1.04 -5.86 7.27
C ASP A 73 -0.14 -4.91 7.53
N GLY A 74 0.01 -3.64 7.14
CA GLY A 74 -1.07 -2.67 7.19
C GLY A 74 -0.69 -1.42 7.96
N ALA A 75 -0.90 -1.41 9.27
CA ALA A 75 -0.67 -0.27 10.15
C ALA A 75 0.82 -0.04 10.46
N PRO A 76 1.27 1.22 10.50
CA PRO A 76 2.65 1.58 10.86
C PRO A 76 2.94 1.31 12.34
N GLN A 77 4.24 1.18 12.66
CA GLN A 77 4.74 0.88 14.00
C GLN A 77 4.18 1.80 15.09
N TRP A 78 4.10 3.10 14.81
CA TRP A 78 3.70 4.11 15.78
C TRP A 78 2.29 3.88 16.33
N THR A 79 1.42 3.15 15.60
CA THR A 79 0.07 2.80 16.06
C THR A 79 0.10 1.83 17.24
N LEU A 80 1.09 0.93 17.27
CA LEU A 80 1.30 -0.01 18.37
C LEU A 80 1.90 0.71 19.58
N GLU A 81 2.83 1.62 19.35
CA GLU A 81 3.41 2.47 20.40
C GLU A 81 2.34 3.36 21.05
N ALA A 82 1.42 3.91 20.26
CA ALA A 82 0.29 4.72 20.73
C ALA A 82 -0.64 3.96 21.69
N VAL A 83 -0.74 2.63 21.57
CA VAL A 83 -1.54 1.79 22.48
C VAL A 83 -0.72 1.07 23.55
N GLY A 84 0.56 1.47 23.70
CA GLY A 84 1.41 1.04 24.82
C GLY A 84 2.30 -0.18 24.56
N PHE A 85 2.43 -0.63 23.31
CA PHE A 85 3.45 -1.63 22.98
C PHE A 85 4.85 -0.99 22.92
N GLU A 86 5.87 -1.76 23.32
CA GLU A 86 7.26 -1.39 23.12
C GLU A 86 7.86 -2.23 22.00
N ALA A 87 7.99 -1.66 20.79
CA ALA A 87 8.46 -2.38 19.60
C ALA A 87 9.82 -3.07 19.77
N ARG A 88 10.69 -2.57 20.66
CA ARG A 88 11.98 -3.19 21.00
C ARG A 88 11.86 -4.57 21.65
N ASN A 89 10.70 -4.88 22.24
CA ASN A 89 10.44 -6.16 22.89
C ASN A 89 9.87 -7.20 21.91
N PHE A 90 9.67 -6.83 20.64
CA PHE A 90 9.11 -7.72 19.65
C PHE A 90 10.18 -8.68 19.13
N HIS A 91 9.82 -9.95 19.00
CA HIS A 91 10.68 -10.93 18.36
C HIS A 91 10.50 -10.85 16.86
N ALA A 92 11.59 -11.05 16.11
CA ALA A 92 11.49 -11.25 14.68
C ALA A 92 10.56 -12.43 14.40
N SER A 93 9.62 -12.23 13.48
CA SER A 93 8.76 -13.31 12.97
C SER A 93 9.52 -14.21 12.00
#